data_AF-A0A2U8DM41-F1
#
_entry.id   AF-A0A2U8DM41-F1
#
_cell.length_a   1.000
_cell.length_b   1.000
_cell.length_c   1.000
_cell.angle_alpha   90.00
_cell.angle_beta   90.00
_cell.angle_gamma   90.00
#
_symmetry.space_group_name_H-M   'P 1'
#
loop_
_entity.id
_entity.type
_entity.pdbx_description
1 polymer ?
#
loop_
_entity_poly.entity_id
_entity_poly.type
_entity_poly.pdbx_seq_one_letter_code
_entity_poly.pdbx_strand_id
1 'polypeptide(L)'
;MVQSELFGHIGEKEIRKYTMTNSNGMKVSCISYGAKLTEIFVKDKQENLSNVLLGFDNLDSYLKDRSMFLGAAIGRVGGRIAKGKFQIKDTLYKVPTNEGENTLHGGENGFDTLIWNSEVVESKDDNSIIFYRTITAEEDGFPANLKVKIIYTLNDNDEVLITFKGISDDYTLFNPTIHSYFNLNNDFSKLLSGHTLQINADNYTELADDLVPTGKLNDVSETPLDFRKQKDLSQAIKDVKKHFKISGIDHPFKVDNSGNIATLINHDTGRRLDIESNRNGLVVYTLNVVDQIWKVQNKKVAPEFGVALEAQTLPDSIHHENFGDIVLSPNKQEEYYIKYKFTTI
;
A
#
# COMPACT_ATOMS: atom_id res chain seq x y z
N MET A 1 -22.46 -6.10 7.18
CA MET A 1 -22.26 -7.24 8.10
C MET A 1 -20.77 -7.50 8.22
N VAL A 2 -20.30 -7.71 9.45
CA VAL A 2 -18.93 -8.11 9.75
C VAL A 2 -18.89 -9.51 10.36
N GLN A 3 -18.06 -10.38 9.78
CA GLN A 3 -17.72 -11.68 10.34
C GLN A 3 -16.30 -11.64 10.91
N SER A 4 -16.07 -12.38 11.99
CA SER A 4 -14.74 -12.51 12.58
C SER A 4 -14.44 -13.97 12.91
N GLU A 5 -13.24 -14.41 12.54
CA GLU A 5 -12.75 -15.76 12.80
C GLU A 5 -11.30 -15.75 13.30
N LEU A 6 -10.90 -16.82 13.99
CA LEU A 6 -9.51 -17.06 14.36
C LEU A 6 -8.71 -17.39 13.09
N PHE A 7 -7.67 -16.62 12.80
CA PHE A 7 -6.78 -16.84 11.66
C PHE A 7 -5.50 -17.60 12.06
N GLY A 8 -5.08 -17.48 13.33
CA GLY A 8 -3.94 -18.18 13.88
C GLY A 8 -3.47 -17.60 15.20
N HIS A 9 -2.28 -18.00 15.65
CA HIS A 9 -1.67 -17.51 16.88
C HIS A 9 -0.23 -17.06 16.64
N ILE A 10 0.20 -16.04 17.39
CA ILE A 10 1.61 -15.67 17.54
C ILE A 10 1.93 -15.73 19.03
N GLY A 11 2.61 -16.79 19.44
CA GLY A 11 2.71 -17.14 20.86
C GLY A 11 1.31 -17.36 21.45
N GLU A 12 1.00 -16.66 22.54
CA GLU A 12 -0.31 -16.73 23.21
C GLU A 12 -1.35 -15.76 22.62
N LYS A 13 -0.98 -14.91 21.65
CA LYS A 13 -1.86 -13.89 21.08
C LYS A 13 -2.64 -14.44 19.89
N GLU A 14 -3.96 -14.30 19.94
CA GLU A 14 -4.84 -14.60 18.81
C GLU A 14 -4.68 -13.57 17.69
N ILE A 15 -4.59 -14.07 16.45
CA ILE A 15 -4.71 -13.26 15.24
C ILE A 15 -6.08 -13.53 14.66
N ARG A 16 -6.87 -12.47 14.46
CA ARG A 16 -8.23 -12.55 13.94
C ARG A 16 -8.28 -12.06 12.51
N LYS A 17 -9.09 -12.72 11.68
CA LYS A 17 -9.52 -12.24 10.36
C LYS A 17 -10.91 -11.65 10.51
N TYR A 18 -11.11 -10.50 9.88
CA TYR A 18 -12.39 -9.81 9.79
C TYR A 18 -12.79 -9.72 8.34
N THR A 19 -14.05 -10.02 8.03
CA THR A 19 -14.60 -9.94 6.67
C THR A 19 -15.85 -9.07 6.70
N MET A 20 -15.79 -7.94 6.01
CA MET A 20 -16.94 -7.06 5.77
C MET A 20 -17.63 -7.48 4.48
N THR A 21 -18.96 -7.51 4.47
CA THR A 21 -19.77 -7.71 3.25
C THR A 21 -20.83 -6.62 3.15
N ASN A 22 -20.90 -5.97 1.99
CA ASN A 22 -21.88 -4.92 1.68
C ASN A 22 -23.14 -5.49 0.96
N SER A 23 -24.10 -4.63 0.64
CA SER A 23 -25.36 -5.04 -0.02
C SER A 23 -25.16 -5.62 -1.42
N ASN A 24 -24.10 -5.25 -2.13
CA ASN A 24 -23.81 -5.69 -3.49
C ASN A 24 -23.09 -7.06 -3.54
N GLY A 25 -22.70 -7.56 -2.37
CA GLY A 25 -21.96 -8.81 -2.21
C GLY A 25 -20.44 -8.65 -2.34
N MET A 26 -19.92 -7.42 -2.44
CA MET A 26 -18.49 -7.15 -2.33
C MET A 26 -18.02 -7.54 -0.92
N LYS A 27 -16.86 -8.19 -0.85
CA LYS A 27 -16.26 -8.60 0.43
C LYS A 27 -14.87 -8.02 0.59
N VAL A 28 -14.56 -7.56 1.78
CA VAL A 28 -13.24 -7.03 2.14
C VAL A 28 -12.77 -7.70 3.41
N SER A 29 -11.58 -8.31 3.37
CA SER A 29 -11.01 -9.02 4.51
C SER A 29 -9.71 -8.38 4.99
N CYS A 30 -9.54 -8.31 6.31
CA CYS A 30 -8.30 -7.85 6.94
C CYS A 30 -7.96 -8.65 8.19
N ILE A 31 -6.68 -8.71 8.57
CA ILE A 31 -6.20 -9.45 9.75
C ILE A 31 -5.53 -8.53 10.77
N SER A 32 -5.58 -8.91 12.06
CA SER A 32 -4.99 -8.11 13.15
C SER A 32 -3.46 -8.13 13.21
N TYR A 33 -2.79 -9.07 12.54
CA TYR A 33 -1.35 -9.02 12.32
C TYR A 33 -1.07 -8.05 11.16
N GLY A 34 -0.22 -7.04 11.37
CA GLY A 34 0.17 -6.06 10.37
C GLY A 34 -0.96 -5.16 9.85
N ALA A 35 -2.14 -5.21 10.48
CA ALA A 35 -3.39 -4.64 9.99
C ALA A 35 -3.60 -4.95 8.50
N LYS A 36 -3.21 -6.15 8.03
CA LYS A 36 -3.09 -6.43 6.60
C LYS A 36 -4.46 -6.56 5.93
N LEU A 37 -4.63 -5.94 4.76
CA LEU A 37 -5.75 -6.09 3.85
C LEU A 37 -5.52 -7.33 2.96
N THR A 38 -6.22 -8.42 3.26
CA THR A 38 -5.89 -9.76 2.72
C THR A 38 -6.69 -10.13 1.48
N GLU A 39 -7.92 -9.65 1.37
CA GLU A 39 -8.82 -10.01 0.26
C GLU A 39 -9.75 -8.85 -0.09
N ILE A 40 -10.02 -8.69 -1.38
CA ILE A 40 -11.15 -7.90 -1.89
C ILE A 40 -11.84 -8.73 -2.97
N PHE A 41 -13.06 -9.17 -2.71
CA PHE A 41 -13.87 -9.89 -3.69
C PHE A 41 -14.77 -8.93 -4.45
N VAL A 42 -14.59 -8.86 -5.76
CA VAL A 42 -15.33 -7.96 -6.66
C VAL A 42 -15.93 -8.74 -7.82
N LYS A 43 -17.14 -8.37 -8.25
CA LYS A 43 -17.79 -8.97 -9.42
C LYS A 43 -17.12 -8.52 -10.71
N ASP A 44 -17.12 -9.38 -11.72
CA ASP A 44 -16.80 -9.00 -13.10
C ASP A 44 -18.08 -8.66 -13.89
N LYS A 45 -17.95 -8.32 -15.18
CA LYS A 45 -19.10 -8.03 -16.06
C LYS A 45 -20.00 -9.22 -16.35
N GLN A 46 -19.64 -10.42 -15.89
CA GLN A 46 -20.46 -11.63 -15.91
C GLN A 46 -20.99 -12.00 -14.52
N GLU A 47 -20.93 -11.08 -13.54
CA GLU A 47 -21.33 -11.27 -12.15
C GLU A 47 -20.50 -12.33 -11.37
N ASN A 48 -19.35 -12.77 -11.90
CA ASN A 48 -18.46 -13.68 -11.17
C ASN A 48 -17.67 -12.91 -10.12
N LEU A 49 -17.83 -13.32 -8.86
CA LEU A 49 -17.11 -12.76 -7.74
C LEU A 49 -15.71 -13.41 -7.63
N SER A 50 -14.64 -12.62 -7.57
CA SER A 50 -13.27 -13.15 -7.38
C SER A 50 -12.41 -12.20 -6.55
N ASN A 51 -11.44 -12.75 -5.82
CA ASN A 51 -10.46 -11.96 -5.08
C ASN A 51 -9.51 -11.26 -6.04
N VAL A 52 -9.40 -9.94 -5.94
CA VAL A 52 -8.54 -9.11 -6.79
C VAL A 52 -7.23 -8.69 -6.12
N LEU A 53 -6.97 -9.18 -4.90
CA LEU A 53 -5.71 -8.98 -4.19
C LEU A 53 -4.87 -10.25 -4.14
N LEU A 54 -3.56 -10.09 -4.22
CA LEU A 54 -2.62 -11.13 -3.79
C LEU A 54 -2.62 -11.19 -2.26
N GLY A 55 -2.75 -12.40 -1.72
CA GLY A 55 -2.71 -12.66 -0.28
C GLY A 55 -2.40 -14.12 0.00
N PHE A 56 -1.88 -14.42 1.19
CA PHE A 56 -1.63 -15.78 1.63
C PHE A 56 -2.86 -16.41 2.28
N ASP A 57 -2.94 -17.74 2.17
CA ASP A 57 -4.02 -18.54 2.75
C ASP A 57 -3.81 -18.80 4.26
N ASN A 58 -2.61 -18.53 4.81
CA ASN A 58 -2.26 -18.85 6.20
C ASN A 58 -1.36 -17.78 6.85
N LEU A 59 -1.42 -17.72 8.18
CA LEU A 59 -0.64 -16.79 9.00
C LEU A 59 0.87 -16.98 8.86
N ASP A 60 1.37 -18.20 8.87
CA ASP A 60 2.82 -18.50 8.80
C ASP A 60 3.51 -17.86 7.59
N SER A 61 2.80 -17.79 6.46
CA SER A 61 3.32 -17.15 5.26
C SER A 61 3.41 -15.63 5.42
N TYR A 62 2.41 -14.98 6.04
CA TYR A 62 2.49 -13.56 6.39
C TYR A 62 3.59 -13.26 7.42
N LEU A 63 3.88 -14.18 8.36
CA LEU A 63 4.97 -14.01 9.33
C LEU A 63 6.35 -14.08 8.68
N LYS A 64 6.51 -14.89 7.63
CA LYS A 64 7.76 -15.08 6.91
C LYS A 64 7.95 -14.07 5.77
N ASP A 65 6.88 -13.46 5.29
CA ASP A 65 6.95 -12.41 4.28
C ASP A 65 7.59 -11.15 4.87
N ARG A 66 8.78 -10.84 4.35
CA ARG A 66 9.58 -9.66 4.69
C ARG A 66 10.02 -8.89 3.45
N SER A 67 9.52 -9.28 2.27
CA SER A 67 9.97 -8.73 0.99
C SER A 67 8.84 -8.33 0.07
N MET A 68 7.71 -9.03 0.08
CA MET A 68 6.55 -8.66 -0.73
C MET A 68 5.62 -7.72 0.04
N PHE A 69 5.54 -7.85 1.37
CA PHE A 69 4.65 -7.06 2.23
C PHE A 69 3.16 -7.19 1.84
N LEU A 70 2.72 -8.39 1.44
CA LEU A 70 1.39 -8.56 0.81
C LEU A 70 0.25 -7.99 1.68
N GLY A 71 -0.38 -6.94 1.16
CA GLY A 71 -1.53 -6.30 1.78
C GLY A 71 -1.22 -5.55 3.08
N ALA A 72 0.06 -5.36 3.42
CA ALA A 72 0.44 -4.86 4.72
C ALA A 72 0.23 -3.37 4.89
N ALA A 73 -0.28 -2.95 6.05
CA ALA A 73 -0.17 -1.56 6.44
C ALA A 73 1.30 -1.26 6.72
N ILE A 74 1.82 -0.21 6.11
CA ILE A 74 3.21 0.22 6.18
C ILE A 74 3.29 1.48 7.03
N GLY A 75 4.31 1.56 7.89
CA GLY A 75 4.59 2.75 8.68
C GLY A 75 5.69 2.52 9.73
N ARG A 76 6.19 3.57 10.40
CA ARG A 76 5.69 4.96 10.40
C ARG A 76 5.83 5.68 9.05
N VAL A 77 6.79 5.28 8.23
CA VAL A 77 7.08 5.89 6.92
C VAL A 77 7.14 4.81 5.84
N GLY A 78 6.31 4.94 4.80
CA GLY A 78 6.36 4.12 3.60
C GLY A 78 7.46 4.57 2.62
N GLY A 79 7.99 3.61 1.86
CA GLY A 79 9.17 3.80 1.04
C GLY A 79 10.46 3.86 1.87
N ARG A 80 11.47 4.53 1.32
CA ARG A 80 12.83 4.62 1.90
C ARG A 80 13.04 5.96 2.60
N ILE A 81 13.83 5.92 3.68
CA ILE A 81 14.50 7.08 4.29
C ILE A 81 15.99 6.91 4.04
N ALA A 82 16.59 7.87 3.35
CA ALA A 82 18.01 7.85 3.00
C ALA A 82 18.87 7.70 4.26
N LYS A 83 19.72 6.67 4.28
CA LYS A 83 20.68 6.39 5.35
C LYS A 83 20.08 6.17 6.74
N GLY A 84 18.75 5.99 6.84
CA GLY A 84 18.01 5.95 8.09
C GLY A 84 18.25 7.19 8.97
N LYS A 85 18.46 8.36 8.37
CA LYS A 85 18.74 9.61 9.07
C LYS A 85 17.81 10.68 8.57
N PHE A 86 17.50 11.65 9.43
CA PHE A 86 16.73 12.83 9.05
C PHE A 86 16.87 13.90 10.12
N GLN A 87 16.48 15.12 9.79
CA GLN A 87 16.54 16.26 10.72
C GLN A 87 15.14 16.83 10.93
N ILE A 88 14.76 17.05 12.18
CA ILE A 88 13.56 17.84 12.54
C ILE A 88 14.06 19.02 13.36
N LYS A 89 13.81 20.24 12.88
CA LYS A 89 14.39 21.48 13.43
C LYS A 89 15.92 21.38 13.47
N ASP A 90 16.55 21.54 14.63
CA ASP A 90 18.00 21.49 14.81
C ASP A 90 18.51 20.12 15.29
N THR A 91 17.63 19.12 15.39
CA THR A 91 17.96 17.79 15.92
C THR A 91 18.09 16.79 14.78
N LEU A 92 19.27 16.16 14.70
CA LEU A 92 19.52 15.02 13.81
C LEU A 92 19.09 13.71 14.48
N TYR A 93 18.23 12.96 13.81
CA TYR A 93 17.76 11.64 14.23
C TYR A 93 18.39 10.55 13.37
N LYS A 94 18.54 9.37 13.96
CA LYS A 94 18.92 8.13 13.27
C LYS A 94 17.99 7.01 13.71
N VAL A 95 17.43 6.31 12.74
CA VAL A 95 16.52 5.17 12.94
C VAL A 95 17.18 3.87 12.42
N PRO A 96 16.69 2.69 12.84
CA PRO A 96 17.22 1.42 12.36
C PRO A 96 17.12 1.26 10.84
N THR A 97 18.16 0.69 10.24
CA THR A 97 18.25 0.43 8.80
C THR A 97 18.02 -1.06 8.54
N ASN A 98 17.20 -1.41 7.56
CA ASN A 98 16.84 -2.79 7.22
C ASN A 98 17.07 -3.12 5.73
N GLU A 99 17.51 -2.15 4.93
CA GLU A 99 17.84 -2.35 3.52
C GLU A 99 19.14 -1.60 3.18
N GLY A 100 20.28 -2.30 3.30
CA GLY A 100 21.58 -1.66 3.17
C GLY A 100 21.77 -0.57 4.22
N GLU A 101 22.07 0.66 3.78
CA GLU A 101 22.14 1.83 4.68
C GLU A 101 20.79 2.50 4.92
N ASN A 102 19.73 2.11 4.20
CA ASN A 102 18.45 2.82 4.21
C ASN A 102 17.45 2.17 5.19
N THR A 103 16.46 2.96 5.61
CA THR A 103 15.28 2.46 6.33
C THR A 103 14.14 2.33 5.34
N LEU A 104 13.68 1.10 5.11
CA LEU A 104 12.57 0.77 4.23
C LEU A 104 11.34 0.43 5.08
N HIS A 105 10.19 1.03 4.74
CA HIS A 105 8.87 0.67 5.25
C HIS A 105 8.72 0.69 6.78
N GLY A 106 9.47 1.57 7.46
CA GLY A 106 9.45 1.70 8.92
C GLY A 106 10.43 0.78 9.66
N GLY A 107 11.29 0.05 8.95
CA GLY A 107 12.32 -0.80 9.55
C GLY A 107 11.81 -2.20 9.93
N GLU A 108 12.59 -2.93 10.72
CA GLU A 108 12.27 -4.32 11.11
C GLU A 108 11.01 -4.44 11.98
N ASN A 109 10.69 -3.38 12.73
CA ASN A 109 9.53 -3.28 13.61
C ASN A 109 8.46 -2.33 13.05
N GLY A 110 8.34 -2.27 11.72
CA GLY A 110 7.32 -1.51 11.02
C GLY A 110 5.89 -2.00 11.30
N PHE A 111 4.89 -1.21 10.88
CA PHE A 111 3.47 -1.50 11.14
C PHE A 111 3.05 -2.91 10.70
N ASP A 112 3.69 -3.44 9.65
CA ASP A 112 3.40 -4.71 9.03
C ASP A 112 3.75 -5.91 9.91
N THR A 113 4.67 -5.75 10.88
CA THR A 113 5.12 -6.83 11.78
C THR A 113 4.41 -6.81 13.13
N LEU A 114 3.61 -5.78 13.41
CA LEU A 114 2.94 -5.58 14.70
C LEU A 114 1.62 -6.34 14.79
N ILE A 115 1.27 -6.79 16.01
CA ILE A 115 -0.09 -7.26 16.32
C ILE A 115 -0.91 -6.07 16.79
N TRP A 116 -2.01 -5.79 16.10
CA TRP A 116 -2.88 -4.65 16.38
C TRP A 116 -4.07 -5.06 17.25
N ASN A 117 -4.48 -4.18 18.15
CA ASN A 117 -5.82 -4.31 18.75
C ASN A 117 -6.86 -3.99 17.68
N SER A 118 -8.06 -4.54 17.81
CA SER A 118 -9.12 -4.39 16.81
C SER A 118 -10.48 -4.10 17.44
N GLU A 119 -11.27 -3.30 16.75
CA GLU A 119 -12.66 -2.97 17.07
C GLU A 119 -13.51 -3.02 15.79
N VAL A 120 -14.73 -3.54 15.91
CA VAL A 120 -15.71 -3.57 14.82
C VAL A 120 -16.76 -2.50 15.06
N VAL A 121 -17.04 -1.69 14.04
CA VAL A 121 -18.11 -0.70 14.06
C VAL A 121 -19.05 -0.97 12.88
N GLU A 122 -20.28 -1.34 13.17
CA GLU A 122 -21.32 -1.55 12.16
C GLU A 122 -22.31 -0.38 12.20
N SER A 123 -22.62 0.18 11.03
CA SER A 123 -23.63 1.21 10.87
C SER A 123 -24.65 0.78 9.79
N LYS A 124 -25.66 1.63 9.56
CA LYS A 124 -26.64 1.36 8.49
C LYS A 124 -26.03 1.51 7.10
N ASP A 125 -25.08 2.44 6.96
CA ASP A 125 -24.58 2.90 5.66
C ASP A 125 -23.18 2.33 5.34
N ASP A 126 -22.43 1.92 6.37
CA ASP A 126 -21.09 1.35 6.25
C ASP A 126 -20.73 0.37 7.38
N ASN A 127 -19.71 -0.44 7.16
CA ASN A 127 -19.08 -1.25 8.19
C ASN A 127 -17.60 -0.89 8.26
N SER A 128 -17.03 -0.87 9.46
CA SER A 128 -15.62 -0.53 9.67
C SER A 128 -14.91 -1.51 10.61
N ILE A 129 -13.64 -1.80 10.29
CA ILE A 129 -12.69 -2.46 11.18
C ILE A 129 -11.61 -1.45 11.56
N ILE A 130 -11.46 -1.18 12.85
CA ILE A 130 -10.49 -0.25 13.39
C ILE A 130 -9.36 -1.05 14.02
N PHE A 131 -8.16 -0.96 13.46
CA PHE A 131 -6.94 -1.43 14.09
C PHE A 131 -6.27 -0.26 14.83
N TYR A 132 -5.84 -0.47 16.07
CA TYR A 132 -5.20 0.59 16.85
C TYR A 132 -4.09 0.08 17.77
N ARG A 133 -3.09 0.95 17.99
CA ARG A 133 -1.92 0.63 18.82
C ARG A 133 -1.21 1.92 19.26
N THR A 134 -0.54 1.85 20.40
CA THR A 134 0.53 2.79 20.77
C THR A 134 1.87 2.10 20.49
N ILE A 135 2.71 2.73 19.70
CA ILE A 135 4.05 2.26 19.34
C ILE A 135 5.05 3.18 20.06
N THR A 136 5.98 2.60 20.81
CA THR A 136 6.96 3.41 21.56
C THR A 136 8.23 3.65 20.75
N ALA A 137 8.99 4.68 21.11
CA ALA A 137 10.28 4.97 20.48
C ALA A 137 11.27 3.81 20.62
N GLU A 138 11.22 3.06 21.72
CA GLU A 138 12.05 1.87 21.93
C GLU A 138 11.63 0.69 21.06
N GLU A 139 10.36 0.63 20.64
CA GLU A 139 9.82 -0.47 19.83
C GLU A 139 10.29 -0.38 18.37
N ASP A 140 10.18 0.79 17.75
CA ASP A 140 10.50 0.97 16.32
C ASP A 140 11.75 1.82 16.05
N GLY A 141 12.33 2.44 17.08
CA GLY A 141 13.51 3.28 16.98
C GLY A 141 13.27 4.69 16.43
N PHE A 142 12.03 5.03 16.04
CA PHE A 142 11.66 6.40 15.66
C PHE A 142 11.53 7.27 16.92
N PRO A 143 11.80 8.59 16.83
CA PRO A 143 11.59 9.46 17.97
C PRO A 143 10.11 9.50 18.37
N ALA A 144 9.85 9.72 19.67
CA ALA A 144 8.52 9.87 20.24
C ALA A 144 7.62 8.61 20.19
N ASN A 145 6.63 8.56 21.08
CA ASN A 145 5.60 7.52 21.04
C ASN A 145 4.50 7.94 20.07
N LEU A 146 3.94 6.98 19.34
CA LEU A 146 2.92 7.21 18.34
C LEU A 146 1.66 6.39 18.65
N LYS A 147 0.52 7.06 18.79
CA LYS A 147 -0.80 6.41 18.79
C LYS A 147 -1.33 6.40 17.37
N VAL A 148 -1.63 5.21 16.86
CA VAL A 148 -2.07 5.00 15.48
C VAL A 148 -3.42 4.33 15.45
N LYS A 149 -4.27 4.75 14.52
CA LYS A 149 -5.44 4.00 14.04
C LYS A 149 -5.35 3.76 12.54
N ILE A 150 -5.64 2.55 12.11
CA ILE A 150 -5.82 2.15 10.71
C ILE A 150 -7.24 1.63 10.58
N ILE A 151 -8.05 2.29 9.77
CA ILE A 151 -9.49 2.05 9.68
C ILE A 151 -9.81 1.61 8.27
N TYR A 152 -10.36 0.41 8.13
CA TYR A 152 -10.93 -0.09 6.87
C TYR A 152 -12.43 0.05 6.93
N THR A 153 -13.02 0.82 6.02
CA THR A 153 -14.46 1.03 5.92
C THR A 153 -14.96 0.55 4.56
N LEU A 154 -16.01 -0.27 4.54
CA LEU A 154 -16.70 -0.71 3.33
C LEU A 154 -18.14 -0.20 3.34
N ASN A 155 -18.54 0.50 2.28
CA ASN A 155 -19.91 0.98 2.07
C ASN A 155 -20.64 0.22 0.94
N ASP A 156 -21.92 0.55 0.73
CA ASP A 156 -22.77 -0.07 -0.30
C ASP A 156 -22.54 0.48 -1.73
N ASN A 157 -21.60 1.41 -1.92
CA ASN A 157 -21.19 1.92 -3.24
C ASN A 157 -19.95 1.20 -3.81
N ASP A 158 -19.58 0.05 -3.25
CA ASP A 158 -18.35 -0.69 -3.57
C ASP A 158 -17.07 0.15 -3.39
N GLU A 159 -17.08 1.00 -2.34
CA GLU A 159 -15.95 1.82 -1.94
C GLU A 159 -15.32 1.27 -0.66
N VAL A 160 -14.00 1.06 -0.71
CA VAL A 160 -13.16 0.76 0.47
C VAL A 160 -12.38 2.00 0.83
N LEU A 161 -12.71 2.61 1.96
CA LEU A 161 -11.97 3.74 2.52
C LEU A 161 -10.99 3.23 3.56
N ILE A 162 -9.71 3.55 3.37
CA ILE A 162 -8.62 3.26 4.30
C ILE A 162 -8.20 4.58 4.92
N THR A 163 -8.38 4.73 6.23
CA THR A 163 -8.00 5.94 6.96
C THR A 163 -6.90 5.64 7.96
N PHE A 164 -5.83 6.44 7.92
CA PHE A 164 -4.75 6.42 8.89
C PHE A 164 -4.85 7.66 9.78
N LYS A 165 -4.85 7.47 11.10
CA LYS A 165 -4.78 8.56 12.08
C LYS A 165 -3.57 8.39 12.96
N GLY A 166 -2.76 9.43 13.10
CA GLY A 166 -1.56 9.42 13.93
C GLY A 166 -1.53 10.62 14.86
N ILE A 167 -1.19 10.40 16.12
CA ILE A 167 -0.89 11.46 17.10
C ILE A 167 0.31 11.04 17.94
N SER A 168 1.27 11.94 18.12
CA SER A 168 2.50 11.67 18.86
C SER A 168 2.66 12.61 20.05
N ASP A 169 3.40 12.18 21.07
CA ASP A 169 3.72 12.97 22.25
C ASP A 169 4.89 13.94 22.05
N ASP A 170 5.70 13.75 21.01
CA ASP A 170 6.76 14.66 20.56
C ASP A 170 6.89 14.61 19.02
N TYR A 171 7.91 15.26 18.45
CA TYR A 171 8.18 15.25 17.02
C TYR A 171 8.57 13.86 16.51
N THR A 172 7.92 13.43 15.42
CA THR A 172 8.25 12.20 14.68
C THR A 172 7.92 12.36 13.20
N LEU A 173 8.14 11.32 12.39
CA LEU A 173 7.63 11.20 11.04
C LEU A 173 6.34 10.35 11.01
N PHE A 174 5.44 10.63 10.07
CA PHE A 174 4.23 9.86 9.81
C PHE A 174 3.81 9.94 8.33
N ASN A 175 4.00 8.86 7.59
CA ASN A 175 3.64 8.70 6.19
C ASN A 175 3.26 7.23 5.88
N PRO A 176 2.15 6.71 6.42
CA PRO A 176 1.80 5.28 6.32
C PRO A 176 1.18 4.93 4.96
N THR A 177 1.22 3.69 4.49
CA THR A 177 0.50 3.28 3.26
C THR A 177 -0.05 1.86 3.39
N ILE A 178 -0.67 1.34 2.34
CA ILE A 178 -1.09 -0.06 2.24
C ILE A 178 -0.39 -0.72 1.03
N HIS A 179 0.34 -1.80 1.29
CA HIS A 179 1.15 -2.48 0.27
C HIS A 179 0.37 -3.62 -0.41
N SER A 180 -0.83 -3.31 -0.90
CA SER A 180 -1.72 -4.26 -1.59
C SER A 180 -1.34 -4.40 -3.06
N TYR A 181 -1.20 -5.64 -3.55
CA TYR A 181 -1.01 -5.92 -4.97
C TYR A 181 -2.33 -6.32 -5.61
N PHE A 182 -2.72 -5.59 -6.63
CA PHE A 182 -3.91 -5.83 -7.40
C PHE A 182 -3.62 -6.75 -8.60
N ASN A 183 -4.53 -7.68 -8.84
CA ASN A 183 -4.67 -8.40 -10.09
C ASN A 183 -6.17 -8.61 -10.33
N LEU A 184 -6.74 -7.86 -11.27
CA LEU A 184 -8.18 -7.84 -11.53
C LEU A 184 -8.66 -9.01 -12.41
N ASN A 185 -7.77 -9.95 -12.75
CA ASN A 185 -8.12 -11.19 -13.43
C ASN A 185 -8.87 -12.16 -12.50
N ASN A 186 -9.69 -13.05 -13.06
CA ASN A 186 -10.20 -14.23 -12.35
C ASN A 186 -9.12 -15.31 -12.15
N ASP A 187 -8.04 -15.24 -12.93
CA ASP A 187 -6.93 -16.19 -12.92
C ASP A 187 -5.59 -15.44 -12.90
N PHE A 188 -4.92 -15.41 -11.75
CA PHE A 188 -3.62 -14.76 -11.59
C PHE A 188 -2.49 -15.38 -12.43
N SER A 189 -2.66 -16.58 -13.00
CA SER A 189 -1.66 -17.15 -13.92
C SER A 189 -1.52 -16.35 -15.21
N LYS A 190 -2.52 -15.50 -15.52
CA LYS A 190 -2.49 -14.51 -16.61
C LYS A 190 -1.63 -13.28 -16.29
N LEU A 191 -1.01 -13.22 -15.10
CA LEU A 191 -0.20 -12.09 -14.65
C LEU A 191 -1.01 -10.78 -14.78
N LEU A 192 -0.38 -9.71 -15.27
CA LEU A 192 -1.03 -8.43 -15.55
C LEU A 192 -1.63 -8.33 -16.96
N SER A 193 -1.82 -9.44 -17.68
CA SER A 193 -2.47 -9.43 -18.99
C SER A 193 -3.87 -8.79 -18.92
N GLY A 194 -4.22 -8.01 -19.95
CA GLY A 194 -5.50 -7.31 -20.07
C GLY A 194 -5.64 -6.07 -19.19
N HIS A 195 -4.62 -5.73 -18.39
CA HIS A 195 -4.65 -4.56 -17.53
C HIS A 195 -4.20 -3.29 -18.26
N THR A 196 -4.97 -2.22 -18.09
CA THR A 196 -4.54 -0.86 -18.40
C THR A 196 -4.43 -0.04 -17.14
N LEU A 197 -3.41 0.82 -17.09
CA LEU A 197 -3.18 1.76 -16.00
C LEU A 197 -3.25 3.19 -16.54
N GLN A 198 -3.89 4.07 -15.79
CA GLN A 198 -3.83 5.52 -15.96
C GLN A 198 -3.43 6.13 -14.61
N ILE A 199 -2.56 7.14 -14.63
CA ILE A 199 -2.12 7.90 -13.45
C ILE A 199 -2.27 9.38 -13.79
N ASN A 200 -2.92 10.14 -12.92
CA ASN A 200 -3.06 11.58 -13.04
C ASN A 200 -1.81 12.27 -12.46
N ALA A 201 -0.68 12.10 -13.15
CA ALA A 201 0.62 12.65 -12.80
C ALA A 201 1.37 13.12 -14.05
N ASP A 202 1.94 14.32 -13.99
CA ASP A 202 2.86 14.84 -15.02
C ASP A 202 4.32 14.54 -14.68
N ASN A 203 4.63 14.12 -13.45
CA ASN A 203 5.99 13.85 -13.02
C ASN A 203 6.16 12.52 -12.28
N TYR A 204 7.36 11.97 -12.38
CA TYR A 204 7.84 10.88 -11.54
C TYR A 204 9.16 11.27 -10.88
N THR A 205 9.48 10.63 -9.75
CA THR A 205 10.76 10.88 -9.05
C THR A 205 11.89 10.13 -9.72
N GLU A 206 13.01 10.81 -9.96
CA GLU A 206 14.27 10.15 -10.31
C GLU A 206 14.81 9.36 -9.12
N LEU A 207 15.28 8.14 -9.36
CA LEU A 207 15.81 7.25 -8.35
C LEU A 207 17.31 7.04 -8.55
N ALA A 208 18.06 6.96 -7.45
CA ALA A 208 19.44 6.49 -7.43
C ALA A 208 19.51 4.95 -7.54
N ASP A 209 20.73 4.41 -7.63
CA ASP A 209 20.97 2.96 -7.76
C ASP A 209 20.43 2.15 -6.57
N ASP A 210 20.35 2.75 -5.38
CA ASP A 210 19.77 2.17 -4.17
C ASP A 210 18.25 2.43 -4.03
N LEU A 211 17.61 2.91 -5.10
CA LEU A 211 16.18 3.22 -5.21
C LEU A 211 15.69 4.34 -4.28
N VAL A 212 16.59 5.12 -3.69
CA VAL A 212 16.23 6.35 -2.98
C VAL A 212 16.02 7.47 -4.00
N PRO A 213 14.96 8.30 -3.85
CA PRO A 213 14.78 9.46 -4.71
C PRO A 213 15.96 10.44 -4.67
N THR A 214 16.31 11.05 -5.80
CA THR A 214 17.38 12.06 -5.87
C THR A 214 16.90 13.46 -5.52
N GLY A 215 15.60 13.64 -5.29
CA GLY A 215 14.91 14.94 -5.15
C GLY A 215 14.46 15.56 -6.48
N LYS A 216 14.88 14.99 -7.62
CA LYS A 216 14.48 15.46 -8.95
C LYS A 216 13.16 14.87 -9.40
N LEU A 217 12.27 15.72 -9.92
CA LEU A 217 11.02 15.35 -10.57
C LEU A 217 11.21 15.45 -12.08
N ASN A 218 11.09 14.33 -12.78
CA ASN A 218 11.16 14.27 -14.24
C ASN A 218 9.77 14.34 -14.84
N ASP A 219 9.62 15.00 -15.98
CA ASP A 219 8.38 14.97 -16.77
C ASP A 219 8.16 13.55 -17.33
N VAL A 220 6.91 13.08 -17.31
CA VAL A 220 6.59 11.74 -17.83
C VAL A 220 6.56 11.69 -19.36
N SER A 221 6.41 12.83 -20.05
CA SER A 221 6.32 12.90 -21.51
C SER A 221 7.54 12.27 -22.18
N GLU A 222 7.28 11.59 -23.30
CA GLU A 222 8.29 10.89 -24.08
C GLU A 222 9.03 9.77 -23.32
N THR A 223 8.52 9.36 -22.14
CA THR A 223 9.03 8.22 -21.38
C THR A 223 8.03 7.05 -21.38
N PRO A 224 8.47 5.81 -21.11
CA PRO A 224 7.54 4.71 -20.94
C PRO A 224 6.70 4.80 -19.65
N LEU A 225 6.98 5.79 -18.78
CA LEU A 225 6.20 6.10 -17.58
C LEU A 225 5.06 7.12 -17.85
N ASP A 226 4.83 7.56 -19.11
CA ASP A 226 3.63 8.35 -19.43
C ASP A 226 2.35 7.50 -19.33
N PHE A 227 1.73 7.57 -18.15
CA PHE A 227 0.43 6.94 -17.83
C PHE A 227 -0.71 7.96 -17.77
N ARG A 228 -0.54 9.20 -18.30
CA ARG A 228 -1.61 10.22 -18.27
C ARG A 228 -2.86 9.78 -19.04
N LYS A 229 -2.67 8.85 -19.98
CA LYS A 229 -3.73 8.10 -20.66
C LYS A 229 -3.63 6.63 -20.31
N GLN A 230 -4.75 5.92 -20.39
CA GLN A 230 -4.79 4.47 -20.24
C GLN A 230 -3.74 3.80 -21.14
N LYS A 231 -2.87 3.01 -20.52
CA LYS A 231 -1.76 2.32 -21.18
C LYS A 231 -1.76 0.86 -20.77
N ASP A 232 -1.53 -0.04 -21.72
CA ASP A 232 -1.34 -1.47 -21.45
C ASP A 232 -0.16 -1.67 -20.50
N LEU A 233 -0.44 -2.26 -19.34
CA LEU A 233 0.53 -2.34 -18.24
C LEU A 233 1.64 -3.35 -18.56
N SER A 234 1.31 -4.48 -19.20
CA SER A 234 2.30 -5.48 -19.61
C SER A 234 3.30 -4.94 -20.62
N GLN A 235 2.84 -4.14 -21.59
CA GLN A 235 3.73 -3.48 -22.55
C GLN A 235 4.53 -2.36 -21.89
N ALA A 236 3.92 -1.55 -21.01
CA ALA A 236 4.62 -0.50 -20.28
C ALA A 236 5.78 -1.06 -19.44
N ILE A 237 5.58 -2.21 -18.76
CA ILE A 237 6.65 -2.89 -18.01
C ILE A 237 7.82 -3.27 -18.93
N LYS A 238 7.55 -3.83 -20.13
CA LYS A 238 8.60 -4.17 -21.10
C LYS A 238 9.36 -2.93 -21.57
N ASP A 239 8.65 -1.83 -21.84
CA ASP A 239 9.26 -0.59 -22.30
C ASP A 239 10.13 0.04 -21.20
N VAL A 240 9.66 0.04 -19.94
CA VAL A 240 10.42 0.49 -18.76
C VAL A 240 11.69 -0.35 -18.57
N LYS A 241 11.57 -1.69 -18.61
CA LYS A 241 12.73 -2.61 -18.55
C LYS A 241 13.78 -2.26 -19.60
N LYS A 242 13.35 -1.99 -20.83
CA LYS A 242 14.25 -1.65 -21.94
C LYS A 242 14.87 -0.26 -21.78
N HIS A 243 14.05 0.75 -21.42
CA HIS A 243 14.47 2.15 -21.37
C HIS A 243 15.42 2.41 -20.21
N PHE A 244 15.06 1.97 -18.99
CA PHE A 244 15.82 2.22 -17.77
C PHE A 244 16.79 1.09 -17.42
N LYS A 245 16.72 -0.06 -18.10
CA LYS A 245 17.56 -1.26 -17.83
C LYS A 245 17.37 -1.81 -16.40
N ILE A 246 16.13 -1.77 -15.92
CA ILE A 246 15.70 -2.28 -14.61
C ILE A 246 14.72 -3.45 -14.76
N SER A 247 14.29 -4.06 -13.65
CA SER A 247 13.46 -5.27 -13.64
C SER A 247 11.95 -5.05 -13.76
N GLY A 248 11.49 -3.80 -13.88
CA GLY A 248 10.08 -3.44 -14.05
C GLY A 248 9.79 -2.05 -13.50
N ILE A 249 8.54 -1.77 -13.13
CA ILE A 249 8.17 -0.47 -12.56
C ILE A 249 8.33 -0.54 -11.05
N ASP A 250 9.05 0.43 -10.48
CA ASP A 250 9.19 0.68 -9.05
C ASP A 250 9.41 2.19 -8.86
N HIS A 251 8.42 3.00 -9.27
CA HIS A 251 8.58 4.46 -9.34
C HIS A 251 7.47 5.19 -8.58
N PRO A 252 7.84 6.18 -7.76
CA PRO A 252 6.93 7.20 -7.26
C PRO A 252 6.52 8.19 -8.36
N PHE A 253 5.22 8.39 -8.51
CA PHE A 253 4.60 9.43 -9.33
C PHE A 253 4.11 10.57 -8.46
N LYS A 254 4.35 11.81 -8.87
CA LYS A 254 3.78 12.99 -8.21
C LYS A 254 2.38 13.24 -8.75
N VAL A 255 1.38 12.86 -7.97
CA VAL A 255 -0.04 12.98 -8.32
C VAL A 255 -0.63 14.26 -7.74
N ASP A 256 -1.65 14.79 -8.41
CA ASP A 256 -2.50 15.83 -7.84
C ASP A 256 -3.53 15.18 -6.90
N ASN A 257 -3.66 15.70 -5.68
CA ASN A 257 -4.53 15.12 -4.65
C ASN A 257 -6.00 15.60 -4.75
N SER A 258 -6.41 16.12 -5.90
CA SER A 258 -7.77 16.55 -6.21
C SER A 258 -8.60 15.43 -6.85
N GLY A 259 -8.97 14.40 -6.08
CA GLY A 259 -9.88 13.33 -6.52
C GLY A 259 -9.16 12.06 -6.97
N ASN A 260 -9.53 11.53 -8.15
CA ASN A 260 -8.98 10.28 -8.66
C ASN A 260 -7.51 10.47 -9.09
N ILE A 261 -6.59 9.73 -8.48
CA ILE A 261 -5.15 9.80 -8.75
C ILE A 261 -4.70 8.70 -9.72
N ALA A 262 -5.40 7.56 -9.77
CA ALA A 262 -5.09 6.47 -10.68
C ALA A 262 -6.31 5.59 -10.97
N THR A 263 -6.31 4.98 -12.15
CA THR A 263 -7.33 4.03 -12.58
C THR A 263 -6.65 2.77 -13.12
N LEU A 264 -6.99 1.61 -12.57
CA LEU A 264 -6.58 0.30 -13.07
C LEU A 264 -7.82 -0.42 -13.62
N ILE A 265 -7.75 -0.87 -14.87
CA ILE A 265 -8.85 -1.60 -15.52
C ILE A 265 -8.31 -2.93 -16.02
N ASN A 266 -9.12 -3.99 -15.96
CA ASN A 266 -8.90 -5.19 -16.75
C ASN A 266 -10.02 -5.36 -17.76
N HIS A 267 -9.69 -5.33 -19.05
CA HIS A 267 -10.71 -5.34 -20.12
C HIS A 267 -11.35 -6.71 -20.34
N ASP A 268 -10.66 -7.80 -19.95
CA ASP A 268 -11.19 -9.15 -20.07
C ASP A 268 -12.35 -9.36 -19.07
N THR A 269 -12.14 -8.99 -17.81
CA THR A 269 -13.15 -9.07 -16.74
C THR A 269 -14.10 -7.88 -16.73
N GLY A 270 -13.69 -6.74 -17.27
CA GLY A 270 -14.43 -5.47 -17.16
C GLY A 270 -14.33 -4.80 -15.80
N ARG A 271 -13.52 -5.32 -14.86
CA ARG A 271 -13.32 -4.69 -13.56
C ARG A 271 -12.53 -3.39 -13.70
N ARG A 272 -12.97 -2.36 -12.99
CA ARG A 272 -12.32 -1.07 -12.85
C ARG A 272 -12.10 -0.75 -11.38
N LEU A 273 -10.89 -0.29 -11.06
CA LEU A 273 -10.49 0.26 -9.77
C LEU A 273 -10.05 1.70 -9.98
N ASP A 274 -10.77 2.63 -9.35
CA ASP A 274 -10.37 4.03 -9.20
C ASP A 274 -9.79 4.24 -7.80
N ILE A 275 -8.69 5.00 -7.71
CA ILE A 275 -7.96 5.28 -6.48
C ILE A 275 -7.98 6.78 -6.22
N GLU A 276 -8.41 7.18 -5.03
CA GLU A 276 -8.33 8.57 -4.55
C GLU A 276 -7.47 8.63 -3.28
N SER A 277 -6.74 9.72 -3.07
CA SER A 277 -6.00 9.98 -1.83
C SER A 277 -5.82 11.48 -1.61
N ASN A 278 -5.69 11.88 -0.34
CA ASN A 278 -5.32 13.25 0.01
C ASN A 278 -3.80 13.54 -0.04
N ARG A 279 -3.00 12.59 -0.52
CA ARG A 279 -1.53 12.69 -0.57
C ARG A 279 -1.00 12.81 -2.00
N ASN A 280 0.22 13.32 -2.13
CA ASN A 280 0.80 13.81 -3.39
C ASN A 280 1.68 12.79 -4.13
N GLY A 281 1.69 11.54 -3.71
CA GLY A 281 2.53 10.49 -4.27
C GLY A 281 1.75 9.20 -4.51
N LEU A 282 2.09 8.51 -5.60
CA LEU A 282 1.67 7.14 -5.88
C LEU A 282 2.89 6.32 -6.26
N VAL A 283 3.29 5.37 -5.42
CA VAL A 283 4.34 4.41 -5.80
C VAL A 283 3.70 3.27 -6.57
N VAL A 284 4.23 3.00 -7.77
CA VAL A 284 3.80 1.89 -8.61
C VAL A 284 4.90 0.85 -8.61
N TYR A 285 4.57 -0.34 -8.09
CA TYR A 285 5.50 -1.47 -8.07
C TYR A 285 4.87 -2.71 -8.72
N THR A 286 5.52 -3.25 -9.76
CA THR A 286 4.99 -4.36 -10.56
C THR A 286 5.52 -5.73 -10.15
N LEU A 287 5.87 -5.90 -8.87
CA LEU A 287 6.37 -7.15 -8.30
C LEU A 287 7.53 -7.73 -9.14
N ASN A 288 8.60 -6.95 -9.27
CA ASN A 288 9.62 -7.14 -10.30
C ASN A 288 10.53 -8.37 -10.05
N VAL A 289 10.79 -8.68 -8.78
CA VAL A 289 11.62 -9.79 -8.35
C VAL A 289 10.92 -10.48 -7.19
N VAL A 290 10.78 -11.80 -7.27
CA VAL A 290 10.15 -12.60 -6.22
C VAL A 290 10.93 -13.87 -5.99
N ASP A 291 10.95 -14.31 -4.73
CA ASP A 291 11.36 -15.66 -4.41
C ASP A 291 10.27 -16.64 -4.87
N GLN A 292 10.65 -17.58 -5.74
CA GLN A 292 9.74 -18.53 -6.38
C GLN A 292 9.22 -19.62 -5.42
N ILE A 293 9.61 -19.58 -4.14
CA ILE A 293 9.04 -20.44 -3.09
C ILE A 293 7.60 -20.06 -2.72
N TRP A 294 7.22 -18.80 -2.93
CA TRP A 294 5.92 -18.30 -2.47
C TRP A 294 4.76 -18.85 -3.29
N LYS A 295 3.66 -19.13 -2.60
CA LYS A 295 2.37 -19.43 -3.21
C LYS A 295 1.31 -18.46 -2.71
N VAL A 296 0.56 -17.90 -3.65
CA VAL A 296 -0.61 -17.05 -3.41
C VAL A 296 -1.79 -17.73 -4.08
N GLN A 297 -2.87 -18.00 -3.33
CA GLN A 297 -4.05 -18.70 -3.81
C GLN A 297 -3.70 -19.99 -4.57
N ASN A 298 -2.85 -20.83 -3.96
CA ASN A 298 -2.30 -22.08 -4.52
C ASN A 298 -1.45 -21.95 -5.81
N LYS A 299 -1.12 -20.74 -6.26
CA LYS A 299 -0.29 -20.50 -7.45
C LYS A 299 1.08 -20.00 -7.05
N LYS A 300 2.12 -20.48 -7.72
CA LYS A 300 3.48 -19.96 -7.53
C LYS A 300 3.51 -18.50 -7.96
N VAL A 301 4.05 -17.65 -7.09
CA VAL A 301 4.24 -16.23 -7.40
C VAL A 301 5.34 -16.10 -8.46
N ALA A 302 5.15 -15.20 -9.41
CA ALA A 302 6.11 -14.88 -10.46
C ALA A 302 6.30 -13.36 -10.53
N PRO A 303 7.33 -12.85 -11.23
CA PRO A 303 7.38 -11.43 -11.56
C PRO A 303 6.09 -11.00 -12.28
N GLU A 304 5.61 -9.78 -12.03
CA GLU A 304 4.40 -9.24 -12.66
C GLU A 304 3.10 -9.98 -12.25
N PHE A 305 3.09 -10.69 -11.11
CA PHE A 305 1.89 -11.39 -10.63
C PHE A 305 0.77 -10.44 -10.17
N GLY A 306 1.13 -9.21 -9.82
CA GLY A 306 0.23 -8.14 -9.43
C GLY A 306 0.95 -6.80 -9.41
N VAL A 307 0.19 -5.72 -9.24
CA VAL A 307 0.72 -4.35 -9.18
C VAL A 307 0.30 -3.69 -7.85
N ALA A 308 1.28 -3.18 -7.11
CA ALA A 308 1.04 -2.33 -5.96
C ALA A 308 0.89 -0.87 -6.40
N LEU A 309 -0.11 -0.19 -5.82
CA LEU A 309 -0.48 1.20 -6.10
C LEU A 309 -0.59 1.94 -4.76
N GLU A 310 0.57 2.30 -4.22
CA GLU A 310 0.72 2.79 -2.85
C GLU A 310 0.60 4.32 -2.82
N ALA A 311 -0.59 4.82 -2.51
CA ALA A 311 -0.81 6.24 -2.36
C ALA A 311 -0.19 6.73 -1.05
N GLN A 312 0.78 7.63 -1.12
CA GLN A 312 1.51 8.19 0.03
C GLN A 312 2.06 9.59 -0.22
N THR A 313 2.63 10.25 0.78
CA THR A 313 3.51 11.40 0.48
C THR A 313 4.77 10.83 -0.17
N LEU A 314 5.34 11.53 -1.15
CA LEU A 314 6.49 11.02 -1.91
C LEU A 314 7.62 10.50 -0.98
N PRO A 315 8.24 9.35 -1.31
CA PRO A 315 9.31 8.77 -0.49
C PRO A 315 10.47 9.73 -0.28
N ASP A 316 11.16 9.59 0.84
CA ASP A 316 12.28 10.45 1.26
C ASP A 316 11.96 11.97 1.31
N SER A 317 10.67 12.33 1.44
CA SER A 317 10.20 13.73 1.52
C SER A 317 10.87 14.55 2.63
N ILE A 318 11.34 13.92 3.71
CA ILE A 318 12.07 14.58 4.79
C ILE A 318 13.40 15.21 4.33
N HIS A 319 13.94 14.78 3.18
CA HIS A 319 15.16 15.33 2.57
C HIS A 319 14.89 16.24 1.36
N HIS A 320 13.62 16.38 0.95
CA HIS A 320 13.24 17.04 -0.31
C HIS A 320 12.02 17.94 -0.11
N GLU A 321 12.25 19.25 0.06
CA GLU A 321 11.18 20.23 0.36
C GLU A 321 10.02 20.21 -0.66
N ASN A 322 10.30 19.89 -1.92
CA ASN A 322 9.32 19.82 -3.01
C ASN A 322 8.49 18.52 -3.05
N PHE A 323 8.72 17.59 -2.12
CA PHE A 323 8.08 16.27 -2.07
C PHE A 323 6.93 16.18 -1.06
N GLY A 324 6.71 17.25 -0.28
CA GLY A 324 5.68 17.31 0.76
C GLY A 324 6.29 17.20 2.15
N ASP A 325 5.44 17.32 3.18
CA ASP A 325 5.85 17.24 4.58
C ASP A 325 5.25 16.00 5.24
N ILE A 326 6.08 15.29 6.00
CA ILE A 326 5.73 14.08 6.74
C ILE A 326 6.04 14.22 8.24
N VAL A 327 6.45 15.40 8.70
CA VAL A 327 6.72 15.67 10.11
C VAL A 327 5.41 15.75 10.88
N LEU A 328 5.25 14.86 11.86
CA LEU A 328 4.16 14.89 12.82
C LEU A 328 4.59 15.73 14.04
N SER A 329 3.89 16.83 14.27
CA SER A 329 4.13 17.69 15.43
C SER A 329 3.52 17.14 16.72
N PRO A 330 4.09 17.44 17.90
CA PRO A 330 3.57 16.98 19.19
C PRO A 330 2.11 17.36 19.38
N ASN A 331 1.29 16.40 19.81
CA ASN A 331 -0.15 16.55 20.10
C ASN A 331 -1.02 17.02 18.93
N LYS A 332 -0.48 17.07 17.70
CA LYS A 332 -1.25 17.29 16.49
C LYS A 332 -1.68 15.93 15.95
N GLN A 333 -2.97 15.76 15.69
CA GLN A 333 -3.46 14.58 14.98
C GLN A 333 -3.36 14.84 13.48
N GLU A 334 -2.73 13.93 12.75
CA GLU A 334 -2.74 13.89 11.30
C GLU A 334 -3.63 12.75 10.80
N GLU A 335 -4.24 12.97 9.64
CA GLU A 335 -5.18 12.04 9.02
C GLU A 335 -4.92 11.93 7.51
N TYR A 336 -4.72 10.71 7.04
CA TYR A 336 -4.54 10.39 5.63
C TYR A 336 -5.56 9.35 5.19
N TYR A 337 -5.97 9.42 3.93
CA TYR A 337 -6.85 8.40 3.37
C TYR A 337 -6.41 7.88 2.01
N ILE A 338 -6.82 6.66 1.72
CA ILE A 338 -6.80 6.03 0.41
C ILE A 338 -8.20 5.45 0.19
N LYS A 339 -8.86 5.80 -0.91
CA LYS A 339 -10.16 5.22 -1.28
C LYS A 339 -9.99 4.38 -2.53
N TYR A 340 -10.45 3.14 -2.46
CA TYR A 340 -10.57 2.24 -3.60
C TYR A 340 -12.04 2.15 -4.00
N LYS A 341 -12.36 2.53 -5.23
CA LYS A 341 -13.72 2.44 -5.77
C LYS A 341 -13.74 1.43 -6.89
N PHE A 342 -14.58 0.40 -6.74
CA PHE A 342 -14.74 -0.63 -7.74
C PHE A 342 -16.00 -0.42 -8.57
N THR A 343 -15.86 -0.61 -9.88
CA THR A 343 -16.98 -0.58 -10.84
C THR A 343 -16.72 -1.59 -11.96
N THR A 344 -17.71 -1.75 -12.83
CA THR A 344 -17.61 -2.57 -14.04
C THR A 344 -17.81 -1.68 -15.27
N ILE A 345 -17.01 -1.89 -16.32
CA ILE A 345 -17.08 -1.15 -17.60
C ILE A 345 -17.81 -1.89 -18.72
#